data_AF-A0A916LW17-F1
#
_entry.id   AF-A0A916LW17-F1
#
_cell.length_a   1.000
_cell.length_b   1.000
_cell.length_c   1.000
_cell.angle_alpha   90.00
_cell.angle_beta   90.00
_cell.angle_gamma   90.00
#
_symmetry.space_group_name_H-M   'P 1'
#
loop_
_entity.id
_entity.type
_entity.pdbx_description
1 polymer ?
#
loop_
_entity_poly.entity_id
_entity_poly.type
_entity_poly.pdbx_seq_one_letter_code
_entity_poly.pdbx_strand_id
1 'polypeptide(L)'
;MQNPSPEQAVIRQLVSWGSAQESVRALVLTSSRAVPHAPVDALSDYDVIVAVTDLRPFFESRTWLGDFGPVLVVYRDPIRTQEGFERFAYITQYETGLKIDFGVCEVGLLRHYASAPDLPIEFDAGYRVLLDKDHLTEGLKPPSFRGYIPTPPTEAEFQTRVELFFHEATYVAKYLWRDDLMAAQHIFETGMRQDNLRVMIEWRSEIDHGWQVKPGPYGRRLKRWISPDLWASLEQTYARMDINALWNAFWKAVALFRQVAMEVGQQLGFTYPHDLDQRAIAYLQKVHNLDQDPLP
;
A
#
# COMPACT_ATOMS: atom_id res chain seq x y z
N MET A 1 17.77 -33.93 -13.97
CA MET A 1 17.73 -32.75 -13.07
C MET A 1 16.79 -31.75 -13.70
N GLN A 2 15.65 -31.44 -13.06
CA GLN A 2 14.75 -30.39 -13.57
C GLN A 2 15.47 -29.05 -13.48
N ASN A 3 15.35 -28.22 -14.52
CA ASN A 3 15.85 -26.86 -14.46
C ASN A 3 15.16 -26.15 -13.28
N PRO A 4 15.92 -25.45 -12.44
CA PRO A 4 15.36 -24.76 -11.30
C PRO A 4 14.36 -23.70 -11.78
N SER A 5 13.29 -23.49 -11.01
CA SER A 5 12.35 -22.41 -11.31
C SER A 5 13.08 -21.06 -11.33
N PRO A 6 12.57 -20.05 -12.08
CA PRO A 6 13.17 -18.71 -12.09
C PRO A 6 13.41 -18.15 -10.68
N GLU A 7 12.47 -18.39 -9.76
CA GLU A 7 12.61 -18.00 -8.36
C GLU A 7 13.74 -18.69 -7.63
N GLN A 8 13.89 -20.01 -7.82
CA GLN A 8 15.01 -20.72 -7.21
C GLN A 8 16.36 -20.25 -7.77
N ALA A 9 16.41 -19.80 -9.03
CA ALA A 9 17.62 -19.21 -9.60
C ALA A 9 18.00 -17.89 -8.92
N VAL A 10 17.04 -16.97 -8.76
CA VAL A 10 17.26 -15.69 -8.07
C VAL A 10 17.65 -15.91 -6.60
N ILE A 11 16.94 -16.79 -5.88
CA ILE A 11 17.27 -17.10 -4.48
C ILE A 11 18.68 -17.68 -4.35
N ARG A 12 19.09 -18.60 -5.23
CA ARG A 12 20.46 -19.13 -5.20
C ARG A 12 21.51 -18.06 -5.50
N GLN A 13 21.22 -17.14 -6.43
CA GLN A 13 22.11 -16.02 -6.72
C GLN A 13 22.25 -15.09 -5.51
N LEU A 14 21.15 -14.74 -4.84
CA LEU A 14 21.15 -13.97 -3.60
C LEU A 14 21.99 -14.63 -2.50
N VAL A 15 21.77 -15.93 -2.25
CA VAL A 15 22.52 -16.67 -1.22
C VAL A 15 24.00 -16.78 -1.58
N SER A 16 24.34 -17.03 -2.84
CA SER A 16 25.73 -17.09 -3.31
C SER A 16 26.43 -15.74 -3.14
N TRP A 17 25.76 -14.66 -3.53
CA TRP A 17 26.25 -13.29 -3.39
C TRP A 17 26.47 -12.96 -1.91
N GLY A 18 25.44 -13.11 -1.07
CA GLY A 18 25.54 -12.81 0.36
C GLY A 18 26.57 -13.67 1.09
N SER A 19 26.75 -14.92 0.68
CA SER A 19 27.80 -15.80 1.21
C SER A 19 29.21 -15.27 0.93
N ALA A 20 29.44 -14.74 -0.28
CA ALA A 20 30.72 -14.21 -0.71
C ALA A 20 31.08 -12.84 -0.09
N GLN A 21 30.09 -12.04 0.30
CA GLN A 21 30.31 -10.74 0.95
C GLN A 21 30.63 -10.93 2.44
N GLU A 22 31.79 -10.47 2.89
CA GLU A 22 32.22 -10.61 4.30
C GLU A 22 31.30 -9.85 5.27
N SER A 23 30.92 -8.63 4.88
CA SER A 23 30.07 -7.72 5.67
C SER A 23 28.61 -8.15 5.75
N VAL A 24 28.11 -8.94 4.78
CA VAL A 24 26.75 -9.48 4.80
C VAL A 24 26.70 -10.64 5.78
N ARG A 25 25.86 -10.49 6.81
CA ARG A 25 25.70 -11.49 7.87
C ARG A 25 24.39 -12.27 7.77
N ALA A 26 23.33 -11.65 7.28
CA ALA A 26 22.09 -12.36 6.98
C ALA A 26 21.36 -11.78 5.76
N LEU A 27 20.57 -12.64 5.11
CA LEU A 27 19.61 -12.30 4.08
C LEU A 27 18.24 -12.86 4.46
N VAL A 28 17.22 -12.00 4.44
CA VAL A 28 15.84 -12.38 4.74
C VAL A 28 14.95 -11.92 3.59
N LEU A 29 14.22 -12.84 2.98
CA LEU A 29 13.18 -12.54 1.99
C LEU A 29 11.88 -12.21 2.72
N THR A 30 11.20 -11.13 2.36
CA THR A 30 9.92 -10.72 2.96
C THR A 30 8.82 -10.65 1.91
N SER A 31 7.65 -10.11 2.28
CA SER A 31 6.56 -9.78 1.35
C SER A 31 5.99 -11.02 0.63
N SER A 32 5.36 -10.82 -0.53
CA SER A 32 4.52 -11.83 -1.21
C SER A 32 5.21 -13.17 -1.49
N ARG A 33 6.53 -13.19 -1.69
CA ARG A 33 7.29 -14.44 -1.92
C ARG A 33 7.62 -15.22 -0.65
N ALA A 34 7.45 -14.58 0.51
CA ALA A 34 7.60 -15.21 1.81
C ALA A 34 6.26 -15.64 2.43
N VAL A 35 5.12 -15.29 1.82
CA VAL A 35 3.79 -15.67 2.29
C VAL A 35 3.31 -16.96 1.62
N PRO A 36 2.96 -18.01 2.38
CA PRO A 36 2.39 -19.23 1.82
C PRO A 36 1.15 -18.95 0.96
N HIS A 37 1.10 -19.55 -0.23
CA HIS A 37 -0.02 -19.45 -1.17
C HIS A 37 -0.36 -18.02 -1.66
N ALA A 38 0.47 -17.02 -1.37
CA ALA A 38 0.26 -15.70 -1.95
C ALA A 38 0.40 -15.75 -3.48
N PRO A 39 -0.45 -15.03 -4.22
CA PRO A 39 -0.35 -15.04 -5.67
C PRO A 39 0.87 -14.22 -6.10
N VAL A 40 1.83 -14.95 -6.66
CA VAL A 40 3.06 -14.45 -7.27
C VAL A 40 3.02 -14.73 -8.77
N ASP A 41 3.58 -13.83 -9.56
CA ASP A 41 3.65 -13.90 -11.02
C ASP A 41 5.01 -13.37 -11.52
N ALA A 42 5.15 -13.25 -12.85
CA ALA A 42 6.37 -12.78 -13.48
C ALA A 42 6.73 -11.31 -13.15
N LEU A 43 5.77 -10.52 -12.66
CA LEU A 43 5.95 -9.11 -12.28
C LEU A 43 6.04 -8.93 -10.77
N SER A 44 6.14 -10.03 -10.01
CA SER A 44 6.26 -9.98 -8.56
C SER A 44 7.72 -9.75 -8.16
N ASP A 45 7.92 -8.74 -7.32
CA ASP A 45 9.23 -8.29 -6.86
C ASP A 45 9.87 -9.29 -5.86
N TYR A 46 11.15 -9.10 -5.58
CA TYR A 46 11.86 -9.73 -4.46
C TYR A 46 12.19 -8.66 -3.42
N ASP A 47 11.53 -8.70 -2.27
CA ASP A 47 11.84 -7.83 -1.13
C ASP A 47 12.86 -8.53 -0.23
N VAL A 48 14.10 -8.01 -0.18
CA VAL A 48 15.23 -8.67 0.49
C VAL A 48 15.85 -7.74 1.53
N ILE A 49 15.83 -8.16 2.79
CA ILE A 49 16.58 -7.53 3.86
C ILE A 49 18.01 -8.08 3.87
N VAL A 50 18.98 -7.18 3.79
CA VAL A 50 20.42 -7.45 3.85
C VAL A 50 20.98 -6.88 5.15
N ALA A 51 21.25 -7.75 6.12
CA ALA A 51 21.84 -7.34 7.39
C ALA A 51 23.36 -7.34 7.29
N VAL A 52 23.97 -6.17 7.54
CA VAL A 52 25.40 -5.94 7.34
C VAL A 52 26.09 -5.39 8.59
N THR A 53 27.39 -5.67 8.73
CA THR A 53 28.22 -5.08 9.80
C THR A 53 28.59 -3.62 9.53
N ASP A 54 28.62 -3.21 8.26
CA ASP A 54 28.87 -1.83 7.83
C ASP A 54 28.03 -1.50 6.59
N LEU A 55 27.23 -0.43 6.68
CA LEU A 55 26.34 0.02 5.61
C LEU A 55 27.07 0.87 4.57
N ARG A 56 28.16 1.54 4.94
CA ARG A 56 28.77 2.59 4.12
C ARG A 56 29.18 2.07 2.74
N PRO A 57 29.83 0.90 2.59
CA PRO A 57 30.20 0.38 1.26
C PRO A 57 28.99 0.16 0.34
N PHE A 58 27.87 -0.33 0.90
CA PHE A 58 26.64 -0.56 0.13
C PHE A 58 25.91 0.75 -0.19
N PHE A 59 25.97 1.73 0.71
CA PHE A 59 25.32 3.02 0.50
C PHE A 59 26.07 3.89 -0.51
N GLU A 60 27.40 3.94 -0.42
CA GLU A 60 28.25 4.80 -1.24
C GLU A 60 28.45 4.25 -2.65
N SER A 61 28.56 2.92 -2.79
CA SER A 61 28.73 2.27 -4.10
C SER A 61 27.46 1.53 -4.54
N ARG A 62 27.10 1.71 -5.81
CA ARG A 62 26.02 0.97 -6.48
C ARG A 62 26.54 -0.23 -7.28
N THR A 63 27.85 -0.43 -7.36
CA THR A 63 28.46 -1.42 -8.26
C THR A 63 27.99 -2.85 -7.96
N TRP A 64 27.77 -3.18 -6.68
CA TRP A 64 27.31 -4.49 -6.24
C TRP A 64 25.90 -4.85 -6.75
N LEU A 65 25.07 -3.87 -7.10
CA LEU A 65 23.78 -4.15 -7.73
C LEU A 65 23.95 -4.84 -9.09
N GLY A 66 25.07 -4.57 -9.79
CA GLY A 66 25.41 -5.21 -11.05
C GLY A 66 25.64 -6.73 -10.96
N ASP A 67 25.85 -7.26 -9.75
CA ASP A 67 26.04 -8.70 -9.52
C ASP A 67 24.77 -9.52 -9.82
N PHE A 68 23.62 -8.85 -9.95
CA PHE A 68 22.32 -9.43 -10.29
C PHE A 68 21.91 -9.19 -11.76
N GLY A 69 22.74 -8.48 -12.52
CA GLY A 69 22.53 -8.16 -13.93
C GLY A 69 22.61 -6.66 -14.25
N PRO A 70 22.46 -6.27 -15.51
CA PRO A 70 22.43 -4.86 -15.90
C PRO A 70 21.26 -4.13 -15.23
N VAL A 71 21.58 -3.11 -14.44
CA VAL A 71 20.59 -2.26 -13.76
C VAL A 71 19.95 -1.33 -14.77
N LEU A 72 18.62 -1.41 -14.91
CA LEU A 72 17.84 -0.55 -15.79
C LEU A 72 17.49 0.78 -15.10
N VAL A 73 16.91 0.71 -13.91
CA VAL A 73 16.59 1.90 -13.09
C VAL A 73 16.72 1.55 -11.62
N VAL A 74 17.24 2.50 -10.85
CA VAL A 74 17.44 2.35 -9.41
C VAL A 74 17.10 3.64 -8.68
N TYR A 75 16.28 3.51 -7.65
CA TYR A 75 16.06 4.54 -6.63
C TYR A 75 16.73 4.12 -5.32
N ARG A 76 17.23 5.09 -4.55
CA ARG A 76 17.89 4.86 -3.26
C ARG A 76 17.29 5.77 -2.21
N ASP A 77 16.80 5.19 -1.12
CA ASP A 77 16.40 5.95 0.06
C ASP A 77 17.62 6.56 0.78
N PRO A 78 17.46 7.70 1.46
CA PRO A 78 18.48 8.19 2.38
C PRO A 78 18.66 7.20 3.55
N ILE A 79 19.82 7.25 4.21
CA ILE A 79 20.00 6.56 5.49
C ILE A 79 19.02 7.16 6.51
N ARG A 80 18.32 6.28 7.22
CA ARG A 80 17.41 6.62 8.30
C ARG A 80 17.72 5.74 9.51
N THR A 81 17.37 6.23 10.69
CA THR A 81 17.45 5.46 11.93
C THR A 81 16.08 4.84 12.22
N GLN A 82 16.07 3.54 12.53
CA GLN A 82 14.91 2.77 12.97
C GLN A 82 15.31 1.92 14.17
N GLU A 83 14.54 2.01 15.27
CA GLU A 83 14.85 1.32 16.54
C GLU A 83 16.29 1.55 17.04
N GLY A 84 16.87 2.72 16.74
CA GLY A 84 18.25 3.06 17.10
C GLY A 84 19.33 2.55 16.12
N PHE A 85 18.95 1.90 15.03
CA PHE A 85 19.88 1.34 14.03
C PHE A 85 19.73 2.02 12.68
N GLU A 86 20.84 2.14 11.94
CA GLU A 86 20.83 2.69 10.58
C GLU A 86 20.28 1.67 9.56
N ARG A 87 19.49 2.18 8.60
CA ARG A 87 19.04 1.43 7.42
C ARG A 87 18.80 2.35 6.23
N PHE A 88 18.77 1.77 5.03
CA PHE A 88 18.30 2.40 3.80
C PHE A 88 17.74 1.35 2.85
N ALA A 89 17.28 1.75 1.67
CA ALA A 89 16.84 0.81 0.64
C ALA A 89 17.34 1.19 -0.76
N TYR A 90 17.54 0.17 -1.61
CA TYR A 90 17.61 0.31 -3.07
C TYR A 90 16.42 -0.38 -3.71
N ILE A 91 15.66 0.36 -4.50
CA ILE A 91 14.53 -0.14 -5.28
C ILE A 91 15.05 -0.33 -6.70
N THR A 92 15.30 -1.58 -7.09
CA THR A 92 16.14 -1.90 -8.27
C THR A 92 15.38 -2.69 -9.32
N GLN A 93 15.30 -2.15 -10.53
CA GLN A 93 14.79 -2.82 -11.71
C GLN A 93 15.95 -3.16 -12.64
N TYR A 94 16.00 -4.40 -13.12
CA TYR A 94 16.99 -4.90 -14.07
C TYR A 94 16.43 -4.96 -15.49
N GLU A 95 17.31 -4.92 -16.50
CA GLU A 95 16.94 -5.00 -17.92
C GLU A 95 16.25 -6.33 -18.29
N THR A 96 16.48 -7.38 -17.50
CA THR A 96 15.85 -8.69 -17.67
C THR A 96 14.39 -8.75 -17.24
N GLY A 97 13.87 -7.68 -16.63
CA GLY A 97 12.56 -7.63 -15.98
C GLY A 97 12.58 -8.04 -14.50
N LEU A 98 13.68 -8.59 -13.98
CA LEU A 98 13.87 -8.86 -12.56
C LEU A 98 13.75 -7.55 -11.76
N LYS A 99 13.04 -7.58 -10.64
CA LYS A 99 12.95 -6.47 -9.69
C LYS A 99 13.28 -6.96 -8.28
N ILE A 100 14.27 -6.32 -7.66
CA ILE A 100 14.71 -6.62 -6.30
C ILE A 100 14.77 -5.32 -5.50
N ASP A 101 14.03 -5.29 -4.40
CA ASP A 101 14.03 -4.19 -3.45
C ASP A 101 14.87 -4.62 -2.25
N PHE A 102 16.06 -4.03 -2.14
CA PHE A 102 17.02 -4.35 -1.09
C PHE A 102 16.85 -3.39 0.09
N GLY A 103 16.38 -3.87 1.23
CA GLY A 103 16.48 -3.16 2.50
C GLY A 103 17.81 -3.48 3.17
N VAL A 104 18.74 -2.53 3.23
CA VAL A 104 20.05 -2.73 3.87
C VAL A 104 20.01 -2.15 5.28
N CYS A 105 20.37 -2.93 6.29
CA CYS A 105 20.34 -2.51 7.69
C CYS A 105 21.53 -3.01 8.49
N GLU A 106 21.79 -2.37 9.63
CA GLU A 106 22.76 -2.88 10.61
C GLU A 106 22.28 -4.22 11.18
N VAL A 107 23.21 -5.14 11.44
CA VAL A 107 22.92 -6.43 12.10
C VAL A 107 22.17 -6.26 13.43
N GLY A 108 22.34 -5.13 14.12
CA GLY A 108 21.67 -4.82 15.36
C GLY A 108 20.15 -4.73 15.21
N LEU A 109 19.64 -4.24 14.07
CA LEU A 109 18.20 -4.15 13.82
C LEU A 109 17.55 -5.54 13.75
N LEU A 110 18.21 -6.49 13.08
CA LEU A 110 17.68 -7.85 12.95
C LEU A 110 17.69 -8.58 14.30
N ARG A 111 18.75 -8.41 15.10
CA ARG A 111 18.80 -8.92 16.48
C ARG A 111 17.72 -8.30 17.36
N HIS A 112 17.48 -7.00 17.21
CA HIS A 112 16.42 -6.31 17.93
C HIS A 112 15.06 -6.96 17.62
N TYR A 113 14.73 -7.18 16.34
CA TYR A 113 13.51 -7.89 15.95
C TYR A 113 13.42 -9.32 16.50
N ALA A 114 14.53 -10.07 16.51
CA ALA A 114 14.57 -11.42 17.08
C ALA A 114 14.35 -11.45 18.60
N SER A 115 14.71 -10.37 19.30
CA SER A 115 14.49 -10.23 20.74
C SER A 115 13.16 -9.56 21.12
N ALA A 116 12.47 -8.96 20.16
CA ALA A 116 11.25 -8.19 20.39
C ALA A 116 10.05 -9.09 20.75
N PRO A 117 9.10 -8.60 21.55
CA PRO A 117 7.89 -9.35 21.86
C PRO A 117 7.02 -9.56 20.62
N ASP A 118 7.02 -8.62 19.66
CA ASP A 118 6.23 -8.71 18.44
C ASP A 118 7.13 -8.49 17.23
N LEU A 119 6.81 -9.17 16.12
CA LEU A 119 7.48 -8.93 14.86
C LEU A 119 7.09 -7.55 14.32
N PRO A 120 8.01 -6.84 13.65
CA PRO A 120 7.61 -5.69 12.85
C PRO A 120 6.63 -6.14 11.76
N ILE A 121 5.70 -5.27 11.37
CA ILE A 121 4.59 -5.60 10.46
C ILE A 121 5.02 -6.25 9.15
N GLU A 122 6.19 -5.88 8.62
CA GLU A 122 6.78 -6.47 7.41
C GLU A 122 7.16 -7.95 7.61
N PHE A 123 7.75 -8.30 8.76
CA PHE A 123 8.10 -9.67 9.08
C PHE A 123 6.85 -10.46 9.46
N ASP A 124 5.92 -9.88 10.21
CA ASP A 124 4.66 -10.55 10.55
C ASP A 124 3.80 -10.85 9.31
N ALA A 125 3.90 -10.04 8.25
CA ALA A 125 3.29 -10.34 6.97
C ALA A 125 3.84 -11.62 6.33
N GLY A 126 5.08 -11.99 6.62
CA GLY A 126 5.76 -13.20 6.17
C GLY A 126 7.24 -12.95 5.88
N TYR A 127 8.11 -13.84 6.37
CA TYR A 127 9.54 -13.82 6.05
C TYR A 127 10.11 -15.23 5.86
N ARG A 128 11.22 -15.29 5.12
CA ARG A 128 12.03 -16.51 4.94
C ARG A 128 13.51 -16.15 5.05
N VAL A 129 14.18 -16.74 6.02
CA VAL A 129 15.64 -16.61 6.16
C VAL A 129 16.31 -17.37 5.00
N LEU A 130 17.11 -16.67 4.20
CA LEU A 130 17.86 -17.23 3.07
C LEU A 130 19.30 -17.55 3.45
N LEU A 131 19.88 -16.73 4.32
CA LEU A 131 21.25 -16.83 4.82
C LEU A 131 21.30 -16.22 6.22
N ASP A 132 21.97 -16.89 7.15
CA ASP A 132 22.29 -16.32 8.46
C ASP A 132 23.61 -16.93 8.95
N LYS A 133 24.67 -16.13 8.95
CA LYS A 133 26.03 -16.57 9.29
C LYS A 133 26.35 -16.41 10.78
N ASP A 134 25.57 -15.59 11.49
CA ASP A 134 25.82 -15.21 12.89
C ASP A 134 24.64 -15.53 13.81
N HIS A 135 23.67 -16.31 13.33
CA HIS A 135 22.48 -16.66 14.09
C HIS A 135 21.67 -15.42 14.53
N LEU A 136 21.66 -14.37 13.69
CA LEU A 136 20.98 -13.10 13.96
C LEU A 136 19.45 -13.22 14.03
N THR A 137 18.93 -14.26 13.39
CA THR A 137 17.50 -14.54 13.29
C THR A 137 17.02 -15.56 14.33
N GLU A 138 17.93 -16.12 15.14
CA GLU A 138 17.57 -16.99 16.25
C GLU A 138 16.76 -16.22 17.28
N GLY A 139 15.48 -16.56 17.40
CA GLY A 139 14.51 -15.87 18.26
C GLY A 139 13.39 -15.17 17.50
N LEU A 140 13.53 -14.95 16.19
CA LEU A 140 12.40 -14.45 15.40
C LEU A 140 11.20 -15.38 15.55
N LYS A 141 10.08 -14.81 15.95
CA LYS A 141 8.82 -15.54 16.06
C LYS A 141 8.33 -15.98 14.69
N PRO A 142 7.53 -17.05 14.58
CA PRO A 142 6.85 -17.35 13.34
C PRO A 142 5.88 -16.21 12.98
N PRO A 143 5.79 -15.81 11.69
CA PRO A 143 4.84 -14.80 11.27
C PRO A 143 3.40 -15.31 11.46
N SER A 144 2.51 -14.43 11.91
CA SER A 144 1.08 -14.73 11.96
C SER A 144 0.43 -14.63 10.57
N PHE A 145 1.15 -14.05 9.60
CA PHE A 145 0.67 -13.66 8.28
C PHE A 145 -0.47 -12.63 8.30
N ARG A 146 -0.64 -11.95 9.44
CA ARG A 146 -1.64 -10.88 9.62
C ARG A 146 -1.07 -9.48 9.39
N GLY A 147 0.22 -9.36 9.11
CA GLY A 147 0.82 -8.09 8.75
C GLY A 147 0.05 -7.43 7.59
N TYR A 148 -0.37 -6.18 7.82
CA TYR A 148 -1.21 -5.36 6.94
C TYR A 148 -2.66 -5.83 6.73
N ILE A 149 -3.13 -6.86 7.42
CA ILE A 149 -4.57 -7.15 7.51
C ILE A 149 -5.17 -6.09 8.44
N PRO A 150 -6.16 -5.31 7.99
CA PRO A 150 -6.78 -4.29 8.82
C PRO A 150 -7.56 -4.92 9.97
N THR A 151 -7.63 -4.20 11.08
CA THR A 151 -8.59 -4.51 12.15
C THR A 151 -9.92 -3.83 11.88
N PRO A 152 -11.03 -4.33 12.47
CA PRO A 152 -12.29 -3.60 12.46
C PRO A 152 -12.09 -2.15 12.91
N PRO A 153 -12.66 -1.15 12.21
CA PRO A 153 -12.58 0.23 12.64
C PRO A 153 -13.41 0.44 13.91
N THR A 154 -13.05 1.46 14.66
CA THR A 154 -13.90 2.04 15.70
C THR A 154 -15.00 2.92 15.09
N GLU A 155 -16.07 3.17 15.85
CA GLU A 155 -17.10 4.12 15.41
C GLU A 155 -16.52 5.51 15.14
N ALA A 156 -15.54 5.96 15.94
CA ALA A 156 -14.90 7.26 15.75
C ALA A 156 -14.11 7.34 14.42
N GLU A 157 -13.39 6.28 14.04
CA GLU A 157 -12.70 6.20 12.75
C GLU A 157 -13.69 6.19 11.59
N PHE A 158 -14.81 5.46 11.74
CA PHE A 158 -15.89 5.46 10.77
C PHE A 158 -16.48 6.87 10.56
N GLN A 159 -16.86 7.56 11.64
CA GLN A 159 -17.37 8.94 11.57
C GLN A 159 -16.37 9.86 10.88
N THR A 160 -15.09 9.78 11.26
CA THR A 160 -14.02 10.59 10.69
C THR A 160 -13.93 10.40 9.17
N ARG A 161 -14.07 9.17 8.66
CA ARG A 161 -14.07 8.92 7.20
C ARG A 161 -15.30 9.52 6.50
N VAL A 162 -16.46 9.46 7.14
CA VAL A 162 -17.69 10.10 6.60
C VAL A 162 -17.52 11.62 6.54
N GLU A 163 -17.04 12.23 7.62
CA GLU A 163 -16.80 13.68 7.69
C GLU A 163 -15.75 14.14 6.68
N LEU A 164 -14.61 13.45 6.58
CA LEU A 164 -13.56 13.76 5.62
C LEU A 164 -14.05 13.63 4.18
N PHE A 165 -14.83 12.60 3.86
CA PHE A 165 -15.38 12.45 2.51
C PHE A 165 -16.22 13.68 2.10
N PHE A 166 -17.14 14.12 2.95
CA PHE A 166 -17.99 15.27 2.65
C PHE A 166 -17.21 16.58 2.65
N HIS A 167 -16.20 16.73 3.51
CA HIS A 167 -15.29 17.87 3.50
C HIS A 167 -14.56 17.99 2.16
N GLU A 168 -13.93 16.91 1.70
CA GLU A 168 -13.25 16.87 0.39
C GLU A 168 -14.23 17.12 -0.77
N ALA A 169 -15.45 16.59 -0.67
CA ALA A 169 -16.50 16.83 -1.66
C ALA A 169 -16.81 18.33 -1.82
N THR A 170 -16.73 19.13 -0.75
CA THR A 170 -16.92 20.58 -0.84
C THR A 170 -15.82 21.27 -1.64
N TYR A 171 -14.57 20.78 -1.58
CA TYR A 171 -13.47 21.32 -2.38
C TYR A 171 -13.62 20.94 -3.84
N VAL A 172 -13.90 19.67 -4.13
CA VAL A 172 -14.10 19.20 -5.49
C VAL A 172 -15.22 19.98 -6.17
N ALA A 173 -16.37 20.16 -5.52
CA ALA A 173 -17.47 20.93 -6.08
C ALA A 173 -17.09 22.39 -6.38
N LYS A 174 -16.34 23.05 -5.48
CA LYS A 174 -15.85 24.42 -5.71
C LYS A 174 -14.90 24.49 -6.91
N TYR A 175 -13.96 23.54 -7.03
CA TYR A 175 -13.00 23.53 -8.13
C TYR A 175 -13.64 23.19 -9.46
N LEU A 176 -14.58 22.22 -9.49
CA LEU A 176 -15.36 21.91 -10.68
C LEU A 176 -16.21 23.10 -11.12
N TRP A 177 -16.82 23.83 -10.19
CA TRP A 177 -17.58 25.04 -10.55
C TRP A 177 -16.69 26.14 -11.15
N ARG A 178 -15.43 26.26 -10.69
CA ARG A 178 -14.43 27.23 -11.19
C ARG A 178 -13.69 26.80 -12.46
N ASP A 179 -13.96 25.60 -12.98
CA ASP A 179 -13.15 24.98 -14.05
C ASP A 179 -11.65 24.82 -13.70
N ASP A 180 -11.33 24.67 -12.41
CA ASP A 180 -9.99 24.34 -11.93
C ASP A 180 -9.81 22.81 -11.90
N LEU A 181 -9.76 22.22 -13.10
CA LEU A 181 -9.84 20.76 -13.25
C LEU A 181 -8.65 20.01 -12.65
N MET A 182 -7.47 20.63 -12.61
CA MET A 182 -6.29 19.99 -11.98
C MET A 182 -6.45 19.89 -10.47
N ALA A 183 -6.88 20.97 -9.80
CA ALA A 183 -7.15 20.94 -8.37
C ALA A 183 -8.34 20.03 -8.05
N ALA A 184 -9.41 20.10 -8.83
CA ALA A 184 -10.58 19.23 -8.70
C ALA A 184 -10.18 17.75 -8.77
N GLN A 185 -9.45 17.36 -9.83
CA GLN A 185 -9.07 15.97 -10.04
C GLN A 185 -8.10 15.48 -8.96
N HIS A 186 -7.16 16.32 -8.51
CA HIS A 186 -6.24 15.95 -7.42
C HIS A 186 -7.02 15.55 -6.17
N ILE A 187 -7.88 16.43 -5.65
CA ILE A 187 -8.67 16.17 -4.44
C ILE A 187 -9.68 15.05 -4.65
N PHE A 188 -10.27 14.96 -5.85
CA PHE A 188 -11.23 13.93 -6.16
C PHE A 188 -10.59 12.53 -6.19
N GLU A 189 -9.36 12.41 -6.69
CA GLU A 189 -8.61 11.16 -6.65
C GLU A 189 -8.09 10.85 -5.25
N THR A 190 -7.32 11.75 -4.65
CA THR A 190 -6.60 11.47 -3.40
C THR A 190 -7.56 11.47 -2.21
N GLY A 191 -8.19 12.60 -1.94
CA GLY A 191 -9.04 12.79 -0.77
C GLY A 191 -10.34 11.99 -0.84
N MET A 192 -11.13 12.14 -1.91
CA MET A 192 -12.43 11.46 -1.99
C MET A 192 -12.30 9.98 -2.31
N ARG A 193 -11.61 9.62 -3.41
CA ARG A 193 -11.56 8.23 -3.89
C ARG A 193 -10.59 7.37 -3.08
N GLN A 194 -9.32 7.73 -2.98
CA GLN A 194 -8.28 6.89 -2.36
C GLN A 194 -8.36 6.89 -0.83
N ASP A 195 -8.51 8.04 -0.19
CA ASP A 195 -8.39 8.13 1.27
C ASP A 195 -9.69 7.78 2.01
N ASN A 196 -10.85 7.99 1.37
CA ASN A 196 -12.15 7.80 2.01
C ASN A 196 -13.01 6.70 1.36
N LEU A 197 -13.36 6.81 0.08
CA LEU A 197 -14.24 5.83 -0.58
C LEU A 197 -13.61 4.43 -0.66
N ARG A 198 -12.34 4.34 -1.06
CA ARG A 198 -11.61 3.06 -1.10
C ARG A 198 -11.61 2.39 0.28
N VAL A 199 -11.29 3.15 1.34
CA VAL A 199 -11.25 2.62 2.71
C VAL A 199 -12.62 2.12 3.16
N MET A 200 -13.69 2.86 2.84
CA MET A 200 -15.06 2.43 3.15
C MET A 200 -15.45 1.14 2.40
N ILE A 201 -15.03 1.00 1.13
CA ILE A 201 -15.20 -0.23 0.35
C ILE A 201 -14.35 -1.38 0.91
N GLU A 202 -13.12 -1.11 1.35
CA GLU A 202 -12.25 -2.09 2.00
C GLU A 202 -12.87 -2.61 3.30
N TRP A 203 -13.44 -1.72 4.14
CA TRP A 203 -14.20 -2.13 5.32
C TRP A 203 -15.42 -2.96 4.94
N ARG A 204 -16.18 -2.54 3.93
CA ARG A 204 -17.33 -3.33 3.44
C ARG A 204 -16.89 -4.72 3.01
N SER A 205 -15.78 -4.83 2.31
CA SER A 205 -15.18 -6.10 1.90
C SER A 205 -14.77 -6.94 3.11
N GLU A 206 -14.05 -6.38 4.08
CA GLU A 206 -13.58 -7.13 5.26
C GLU A 206 -14.71 -7.61 6.18
N ILE A 207 -15.86 -6.92 6.19
CA ILE A 207 -17.06 -7.41 6.89
C ILE A 207 -17.49 -8.78 6.31
N ASP A 208 -17.46 -8.93 4.99
CA ASP A 208 -17.81 -10.21 4.33
C ASP A 208 -16.74 -11.29 4.53
N HIS A 209 -15.49 -10.88 4.78
CA HIS A 209 -14.32 -11.77 4.90
C HIS A 209 -13.84 -11.97 6.35
N GLY A 210 -14.51 -11.37 7.33
CA GLY A 210 -14.20 -11.51 8.74
C GLY A 210 -12.83 -10.94 9.17
N TRP A 211 -12.36 -9.86 8.53
CA TRP A 211 -11.07 -9.20 8.87
C TRP A 211 -9.85 -10.12 8.69
N GLN A 212 -9.82 -10.78 7.53
CA GLN A 212 -8.83 -11.81 7.17
C GLN A 212 -8.18 -11.61 5.80
N VAL A 213 -8.66 -10.66 4.99
CA VAL A 213 -8.01 -10.39 3.70
C VAL A 213 -7.02 -9.23 3.84
N LYS A 214 -6.10 -9.14 2.90
CA LYS A 214 -5.09 -8.08 2.87
C LYS A 214 -5.41 -7.19 1.67
N PRO A 215 -6.14 -6.09 1.87
CA PRO A 215 -6.25 -5.06 0.85
C PRO A 215 -4.84 -4.63 0.46
N GLY A 216 -4.53 -4.69 -0.83
CA GLY A 216 -3.25 -4.21 -1.31
C GLY A 216 -3.21 -2.68 -1.26
N PRO A 217 -2.02 -2.07 -1.20
CA PRO A 217 -1.90 -0.61 -1.20
C PRO A 217 -2.63 -0.01 -2.40
N TYR A 218 -3.27 1.15 -2.19
CA TYR A 218 -4.01 1.89 -3.21
C TYR A 218 -5.16 1.10 -3.87
N GLY A 219 -5.72 0.11 -3.18
CA GLY A 219 -6.80 -0.72 -3.70
C GLY A 219 -6.30 -1.83 -4.64
N ARG A 220 -5.01 -2.14 -4.59
CA ARG A 220 -4.42 -3.23 -5.37
C ARG A 220 -5.18 -4.53 -5.08
N ARG A 221 -5.70 -5.14 -6.15
CA ARG A 221 -6.52 -6.37 -6.16
C ARG A 221 -7.92 -6.22 -5.55
N LEU A 222 -8.41 -5.02 -5.25
CA LEU A 222 -9.74 -4.79 -4.68
C LEU A 222 -10.88 -5.44 -5.50
N LYS A 223 -10.79 -5.43 -6.84
CA LYS A 223 -11.73 -6.11 -7.75
C LYS A 223 -11.95 -7.60 -7.43
N ARG A 224 -10.98 -8.27 -6.80
CA ARG A 224 -11.09 -9.69 -6.41
C ARG A 224 -11.90 -9.91 -5.14
N TRP A 225 -12.06 -8.86 -4.33
CA TRP A 225 -12.62 -8.93 -2.98
C TRP A 225 -14.01 -8.33 -2.87
N ILE A 226 -14.48 -7.63 -3.91
CA ILE A 226 -15.79 -6.98 -3.93
C ILE A 226 -16.69 -7.56 -5.01
N SER A 227 -18.01 -7.39 -4.86
CA SER A 227 -18.97 -7.88 -5.84
C SER A 227 -18.78 -7.20 -7.21
N PRO A 228 -19.15 -7.87 -8.31
CA PRO A 228 -19.12 -7.27 -9.65
C PRO A 228 -19.90 -5.95 -9.74
N ASP A 229 -21.04 -5.85 -9.04
CA ASP A 229 -21.88 -4.65 -9.02
C ASP A 229 -21.22 -3.48 -8.28
N LEU A 230 -20.56 -3.77 -7.14
CA LEU A 230 -19.81 -2.76 -6.39
C LEU A 230 -18.60 -2.27 -7.19
N TRP A 231 -17.90 -3.18 -7.88
CA TRP A 231 -16.82 -2.82 -8.78
C TRP A 231 -17.30 -1.98 -9.97
N ALA A 232 -18.41 -2.37 -10.61
CA ALA A 232 -19.00 -1.61 -11.71
C ALA A 232 -19.43 -0.20 -11.26
N SER A 233 -19.92 -0.06 -10.03
CA SER A 233 -20.26 1.25 -9.46
C SER A 233 -19.02 2.10 -9.21
N LEU A 234 -17.94 1.50 -8.69
CA LEU A 234 -16.66 2.17 -8.50
C LEU A 234 -16.05 2.62 -9.83
N GLU A 235 -16.09 1.81 -10.88
CA GLU A 235 -15.61 2.18 -12.22
C GLU A 235 -16.29 3.45 -12.75
N GLN A 236 -17.58 3.62 -12.45
CA GLN A 236 -18.32 4.80 -12.89
C GLN A 236 -17.97 6.08 -12.13
N THR A 237 -17.16 6.00 -11.07
CA THR A 237 -16.61 7.16 -10.36
C THR A 237 -15.36 7.74 -11.02
N TYR A 238 -14.85 7.10 -12.08
CA TYR A 238 -13.74 7.59 -12.88
C TYR A 238 -14.26 8.27 -14.15
N ALA A 239 -13.59 9.36 -14.55
CA ALA A 239 -13.89 10.08 -15.77
C ALA A 239 -12.61 10.65 -16.39
N ARG A 240 -12.69 10.96 -17.70
CA ARG A 240 -11.68 11.76 -18.39
C ARG A 240 -11.68 13.19 -17.83
N MET A 241 -10.59 13.93 -18.03
CA MET A 241 -10.48 15.33 -17.64
C MET A 241 -11.37 16.21 -18.53
N ASP A 242 -12.64 16.33 -18.14
CA ASP A 242 -13.71 17.06 -18.81
C ASP A 242 -14.73 17.46 -17.74
N ILE A 243 -15.13 18.73 -17.71
CA ILE A 243 -15.92 19.28 -16.61
C ILE A 243 -17.26 18.54 -16.38
N ASN A 244 -17.97 18.20 -17.45
CA ASN A 244 -19.26 17.52 -17.36
C ASN A 244 -19.07 16.05 -16.96
N ALA A 245 -18.05 15.39 -17.51
CA ALA A 245 -17.71 14.03 -17.15
C ALA A 245 -17.29 13.93 -15.66
N LEU A 246 -16.53 14.91 -15.17
CA LEU A 246 -16.10 14.98 -13.78
C LEU A 246 -17.25 15.26 -12.82
N TRP A 247 -18.17 16.18 -13.14
CA TRP A 247 -19.38 16.37 -12.36
C TRP A 247 -20.23 15.09 -12.27
N ASN A 248 -20.39 14.36 -13.37
CA ASN A 248 -21.12 13.10 -13.38
C ASN A 248 -20.43 12.04 -12.49
N ALA A 249 -19.11 11.86 -12.66
CA ALA A 249 -18.32 10.94 -11.85
C ALA A 249 -18.33 11.32 -10.36
N PHE A 250 -18.27 12.61 -10.05
CA PHE A 250 -18.38 13.15 -8.69
C PHE A 250 -19.69 12.73 -8.02
N TRP A 251 -20.84 12.94 -8.68
CA TRP A 251 -22.13 12.54 -8.12
C TRP A 251 -22.27 11.02 -7.94
N LYS A 252 -21.68 10.24 -8.84
CA LYS A 252 -21.61 8.78 -8.70
C LYS A 252 -20.76 8.35 -7.53
N ALA A 253 -19.62 9.02 -7.28
CA ALA A 253 -18.79 8.76 -6.11
C ALA A 253 -19.51 9.11 -4.80
N VAL A 254 -20.23 10.24 -4.77
CA VAL A 254 -21.04 10.65 -3.62
C VAL A 254 -22.15 9.63 -3.35
N ALA A 255 -22.89 9.21 -4.38
CA ALA A 255 -23.94 8.19 -4.23
C ALA A 255 -23.38 6.86 -3.73
N LEU A 256 -22.27 6.40 -4.31
CA LEU A 256 -21.62 5.16 -3.92
C LEU A 256 -21.10 5.22 -2.48
N PHE A 257 -20.43 6.30 -2.10
CA PHE A 257 -19.93 6.45 -0.73
C PHE A 257 -21.05 6.39 0.29
N ARG A 258 -22.15 7.11 0.07
CA ARG A 258 -23.31 7.11 0.96
C ARG A 258 -23.87 5.71 1.13
N GLN A 259 -24.05 4.98 0.03
CA GLN A 259 -24.53 3.61 0.06
C GLN A 259 -23.61 2.72 0.90
N VAL A 260 -22.32 2.67 0.58
CA VAL A 260 -21.37 1.76 1.25
C VAL A 260 -21.20 2.16 2.72
N ALA A 261 -21.15 3.46 3.04
CA ALA A 261 -21.03 3.93 4.42
C ALA A 261 -22.24 3.58 5.28
N MET A 262 -23.47 3.68 4.74
CA MET A 262 -24.67 3.23 5.45
C MET A 262 -24.66 1.71 5.68
N GLU A 263 -24.25 0.91 4.68
CA GLU A 263 -24.12 -0.54 4.82
C GLU A 263 -23.08 -0.91 5.89
N VAL A 264 -21.90 -0.30 5.86
CA VAL A 264 -20.84 -0.53 6.85
C VAL A 264 -21.30 -0.13 8.25
N GLY A 265 -21.93 1.04 8.40
CA GLY A 265 -22.48 1.50 9.68
C GLY A 265 -23.50 0.52 10.24
N GLN A 266 -24.45 0.06 9.41
CA GLN A 266 -25.44 -0.93 9.81
C GLN A 266 -24.81 -2.26 10.26
N GLN A 267 -23.84 -2.79 9.50
CA GLN A 267 -23.22 -4.09 9.77
C GLN A 267 -22.30 -4.07 11.00
N LEU A 268 -21.67 -2.93 11.29
CA LEU A 268 -20.80 -2.76 12.47
C LEU A 268 -21.53 -2.19 13.69
N GLY A 269 -22.80 -1.82 13.56
CA GLY A 269 -23.58 -1.21 14.64
C GLY A 269 -23.24 0.24 14.92
N PHE A 270 -22.66 0.96 13.95
CA PHE A 270 -22.32 2.38 14.04
C PHE A 270 -23.44 3.26 13.50
N THR A 271 -23.57 4.47 14.03
CA THR A 271 -24.60 5.43 13.62
C THR A 271 -24.17 6.19 12.37
N TYR A 272 -24.89 6.12 11.25
CA TYR A 272 -24.59 6.98 10.10
C TYR A 272 -25.10 8.42 10.34
N PRO A 273 -24.28 9.48 10.13
CA PRO A 273 -24.65 10.86 10.44
C PRO A 273 -25.56 11.47 9.35
N HIS A 274 -26.84 11.07 9.33
CA HIS A 274 -27.81 11.49 8.30
C HIS A 274 -28.01 13.01 8.19
N ASP A 275 -27.96 13.77 9.29
CA ASP A 275 -28.10 15.24 9.26
C ASP A 275 -26.93 15.90 8.50
N LEU A 276 -25.70 15.45 8.76
CA LEU A 276 -24.51 15.94 8.07
C LEU A 276 -24.60 15.63 6.58
N ASP A 277 -24.94 14.40 6.22
CA ASP A 277 -25.15 13.96 4.84
C ASP A 277 -26.14 14.86 4.11
N GLN A 278 -27.34 15.06 4.66
CA GLN A 278 -28.39 15.88 4.04
C GLN A 278 -27.93 17.32 3.81
N ARG A 279 -27.30 17.95 4.81
CA ARG A 279 -26.79 19.33 4.70
C ARG A 279 -25.64 19.43 3.69
N ALA A 280 -24.75 18.44 3.64
CA ALA A 280 -23.66 18.40 2.68
C ALA A 280 -24.20 18.24 1.25
N ILE A 281 -25.14 17.32 1.00
CA ILE A 281 -25.76 17.15 -0.32
C ILE A 281 -26.45 18.43 -0.78
N ALA A 282 -27.21 19.09 0.10
CA ALA A 282 -27.86 20.36 -0.23
C ALA A 282 -26.83 21.45 -0.62
N TYR A 283 -25.70 21.51 0.08
CA TYR A 283 -24.60 22.41 -0.27
C TYR A 283 -23.99 22.09 -1.64
N LEU A 284 -23.68 20.82 -1.90
CA LEU A 284 -23.09 20.39 -3.17
C LEU A 284 -24.02 20.66 -4.36
N GLN A 285 -25.32 20.42 -4.19
CA GLN A 285 -26.34 20.76 -5.19
C GLN A 285 -26.42 22.28 -5.43
N LYS A 286 -26.36 23.07 -4.35
CA LYS A 286 -26.32 24.53 -4.46
C LYS A 286 -25.13 24.97 -5.32
N VAL A 287 -23.91 24.47 -5.02
CA VAL A 287 -22.69 24.82 -5.77
C VAL A 287 -22.79 24.42 -7.24
N HIS A 288 -23.28 23.21 -7.53
CA HIS A 288 -23.42 22.72 -8.92
C HIS A 288 -24.40 23.57 -9.74
N ASN A 289 -25.40 24.17 -9.10
CA ASN A 289 -26.43 24.99 -9.74
C ASN A 289 -26.17 26.50 -9.64
N LEU A 290 -25.02 26.94 -9.11
CA LEU A 290 -24.67 28.36 -9.11
C LEU A 290 -24.44 28.82 -10.55
N ASP A 291 -25.02 29.96 -10.92
CA ASP A 291 -24.70 30.65 -12.16
C ASP A 291 -23.18 30.89 -12.21
N GLN A 292 -22.55 30.61 -13.36
CA GLN A 292 -21.12 30.90 -13.51
C GLN A 292 -20.92 32.41 -13.56
N ASP A 293 -20.50 32.99 -12.43
CA ASP A 293 -19.95 34.34 -12.44
C ASP A 293 -18.57 34.29 -13.11
N PRO A 294 -18.29 35.16 -14.10
CA PRO A 294 -16.94 35.31 -14.58
C PRO A 294 -16.06 35.75 -13.40
N LEU A 295 -15.11 34.90 -13.01
CA LEU A 295 -14.05 35.33 -12.09
C LEU A 295 -13.33 36.53 -12.73
N PRO A 296 -13.01 37.58 -11.96
CA PRO A 296 -12.22 38.71 -12.44
C PRO A 296 -10.82 38.28 -12.90
#